data_AF-A0A4Y2BQZ7-F1
#
_entry.id   AF-A0A4Y2BQZ7-F1
#
_cell.length_a   1.000
_cell.length_b   1.000
_cell.length_c   1.000
_cell.angle_alpha   90.00
_cell.angle_beta   90.00
_cell.angle_gamma   90.00
#
_symmetry.space_group_name_H-M   'P 1'
#
loop_
_entity.id
_entity.type
_entity.pdbx_description
1 polymer ?
#
loop_
_entity_poly.entity_id
_entity_poly.type
_entity_poly.pdbx_seq_one_letter_code
_entity_poly.pdbx_strand_id
1 'polypeptide(L)'
;MHDTGRGRSVWTPQVVEDILLGVGDRPDISTREVSRAVNVPHSIVWRALRDERLHPYHVQKVQALIPADYAPRVEFPRWFLQQLAAQPDFSAHVLFTDESTFTREGISNTHNLHVFF
;
A
#
# COMPACT_ATOMS: atom_id res chain seq x y z
N MET A 1 37.18 -35.87 -5.56
CA MET A 1 36.11 -35.14 -6.30
C MET A 1 34.83 -35.34 -5.51
N HIS A 2 34.41 -34.34 -4.74
CA HIS A 2 33.17 -34.42 -3.97
C HIS A 2 32.03 -33.92 -4.86
N ASP A 3 31.11 -34.84 -5.16
CA ASP A 3 29.85 -34.55 -5.82
C ASP A 3 28.97 -33.72 -4.88
N THR A 4 29.06 -32.39 -4.99
CA THR A 4 28.16 -31.47 -4.28
C THR A 4 26.92 -31.25 -5.13
N GLY A 5 26.11 -32.30 -5.26
CA GLY A 5 24.75 -32.21 -5.78
C GLY A 5 23.90 -31.38 -4.82
N ARG A 6 23.85 -30.06 -5.02
CA ARG A 6 22.90 -29.16 -4.35
C ARG A 6 21.50 -29.55 -4.81
N GLY A 7 20.81 -30.36 -4.02
CA GLY A 7 19.47 -30.86 -4.33
C GLY A 7 18.52 -29.72 -4.71
N ARG A 8 18.10 -29.70 -5.97
CA ARG A 8 16.91 -28.97 -6.42
C ARG A 8 15.69 -29.77 -5.95
N SER A 9 15.08 -29.41 -4.83
CA SER A 9 13.80 -30.04 -4.43
C SER A 9 12.70 -29.04 -4.07
N VAL A 10 13.03 -27.84 -3.58
CA VAL A 10 12.01 -26.86 -3.15
C VAL A 10 11.59 -25.91 -4.27
N TRP A 11 12.46 -25.66 -5.24
CA TRP A 11 12.18 -24.75 -6.36
C TRP A 11 11.59 -25.52 -7.54
N THR A 12 10.28 -25.71 -7.53
CA THR A 12 9.51 -26.30 -8.63
C THR A 12 8.58 -25.25 -9.24
N PRO A 13 8.17 -25.40 -10.51
CA PRO A 13 7.16 -24.53 -11.12
C PRO A 13 5.88 -24.46 -10.29
N GLN A 14 5.45 -25.59 -9.72
CA GLN A 14 4.28 -25.65 -8.84
C GLN A 14 4.43 -24.77 -7.59
N VAL A 15 5.58 -24.82 -6.92
CA VAL A 15 5.82 -23.98 -5.73
C VAL A 15 5.79 -22.50 -6.08
N VAL A 16 6.36 -22.13 -7.24
CA VAL A 16 6.32 -20.74 -7.71
C VAL A 16 4.88 -20.34 -8.00
N GLU A 17 4.10 -21.18 -8.68
CA GLU A 17 2.69 -20.94 -8.96
C GLU A 17 1.86 -20.79 -7.67
N ASP A 18 2.04 -21.67 -6.68
CA ASP A 18 1.35 -21.60 -5.39
C ASP A 18 1.68 -20.29 -4.63
N ILE A 19 2.93 -19.83 -4.71
CA ILE A 19 3.35 -18.53 -4.15
C ILE A 19 2.63 -17.38 -4.86
N LEU A 20 2.62 -17.39 -6.20
CA LEU A 20 2.05 -16.31 -7.01
C LEU A 20 0.52 -16.26 -6.90
N LEU A 21 -0.15 -17.41 -6.84
CA LEU A 21 -1.59 -17.51 -6.59
C LEU A 21 -1.92 -16.95 -5.21
N GLY A 22 -1.17 -17.34 -4.17
CA GLY A 22 -1.40 -16.84 -2.81
C GLY A 22 -1.25 -15.31 -2.69
N VAL A 23 -0.31 -14.72 -3.41
CA VAL A 23 -0.14 -13.25 -3.47
C VAL A 23 -1.18 -12.60 -4.40
N GLY A 24 -1.58 -13.25 -5.50
CA GLY A 24 -2.63 -12.76 -6.38
C GLY A 24 -4.00 -12.67 -5.70
N ASP A 25 -4.35 -13.69 -4.91
CA ASP A 25 -5.62 -13.76 -4.17
C ASP A 25 -5.66 -12.77 -2.98
N ARG A 26 -4.52 -12.60 -2.30
CA ARG A 26 -4.36 -11.66 -1.17
C ARG A 26 -3.06 -10.87 -1.32
N PRO A 27 -3.06 -9.76 -2.05
CA PRO A 27 -1.82 -9.03 -2.33
C PRO A 27 -1.27 -8.31 -1.08
N ASP A 28 -2.04 -8.21 0.00
CA ASP A 28 -1.61 -7.72 1.32
C ASP A 28 -1.00 -8.81 2.23
N ILE A 29 -0.94 -10.06 1.75
CA ILE A 29 -0.41 -11.18 2.53
C ILE A 29 1.08 -10.98 2.84
N SER A 30 1.47 -11.26 4.08
CA SER A 30 2.90 -11.22 4.41
C SER A 30 3.64 -12.38 3.75
N THR A 31 4.86 -12.13 3.27
CA THR A 31 5.75 -13.17 2.71
C THR A 31 6.01 -14.31 3.70
N ARG A 32 5.92 -14.04 5.01
CA ARG A 32 6.02 -15.06 6.07
C ARG A 32 4.78 -15.95 6.14
N GLU A 33 3.59 -15.39 5.92
CA GLU A 33 2.36 -16.18 5.83
C GLU A 33 2.37 -17.07 4.59
N VAL A 34 2.76 -16.55 3.42
CA VAL A 34 2.93 -17.36 2.20
C VAL A 34 3.92 -18.51 2.42
N SER A 35 5.05 -18.22 3.06
CA SER A 35 6.07 -19.23 3.41
C SER A 35 5.49 -20.36 4.26
N ARG A 36 4.62 -20.05 5.23
CA ARG A 36 3.94 -21.05 6.07
C ARG A 36 2.86 -21.82 5.31
N ALA A 37 2.10 -21.14 4.46
CA ALA A 37 1.03 -21.75 3.68
C ALA A 37 1.56 -22.75 2.64
N VAL A 38 2.62 -22.37 1.92
CA VAL A 38 3.25 -23.20 0.88
C VAL A 38 4.33 -24.14 1.46
N ASN A 39 4.65 -23.99 2.76
CA ASN A 39 5.66 -24.77 3.48
C ASN A 39 7.06 -24.71 2.83
N VAL A 40 7.51 -23.49 2.51
CA VAL A 40 8.84 -23.23 1.92
C VAL A 40 9.60 -22.17 2.71
N PRO A 41 10.95 -22.16 2.66
CA PRO A 41 11.73 -21.10 3.29
C PRO A 41 11.33 -19.71 2.79
N HIS A 42 11.29 -18.73 3.69
CA HIS A 42 10.94 -17.34 3.38
C HIS A 42 11.79 -16.73 2.24
N SER A 43 13.05 -17.16 2.09
CA SER A 43 13.93 -16.72 1.01
C SER A 43 13.48 -17.20 -0.38
N ILE A 44 12.78 -18.33 -0.47
CA ILE A 44 12.21 -18.86 -1.73
C ILE A 44 11.04 -17.99 -2.18
N VAL A 45 10.17 -17.57 -1.24
CA VAL A 45 9.07 -16.64 -1.51
C VAL A 45 9.60 -15.33 -2.08
N TRP A 46 10.60 -14.72 -1.42
CA TRP A 46 11.20 -13.48 -1.91
C TRP A 46 11.86 -13.62 -3.28
N ARG A 47 12.46 -14.77 -3.55
CA ARG A 47 13.05 -15.05 -4.85
C ARG A 47 11.98 -15.14 -5.94
N ALA A 48 10.91 -15.89 -5.71
CA ALA A 48 9.79 -16.03 -6.66
C ALA A 48 9.15 -14.68 -6.98
N LEU A 49 8.85 -13.87 -5.95
CA LEU A 49 8.26 -12.54 -6.15
C LEU A 49 9.20 -11.61 -6.93
N ARG A 50 10.50 -11.65 -6.66
CA ARG A 50 11.49 -10.83 -7.37
C ARG A 50 11.65 -11.25 -8.82
N ASP A 51 11.68 -12.55 -9.09
CA ASP A 51 11.81 -13.09 -10.44
C ASP A 51 10.60 -12.67 -11.31
N GLU A 52 9.41 -12.58 -10.71
CA GLU A 52 8.17 -12.06 -11.33
C GLU A 52 7.98 -10.53 -11.21
N ARG A 53 8.97 -9.81 -10.68
CA ARG A 53 8.95 -8.34 -10.51
C ARG A 53 7.83 -7.80 -9.62
N LEU A 54 7.31 -8.62 -8.71
CA LEU A 54 6.33 -8.21 -7.71
C LEU A 54 7.04 -7.53 -6.53
N HIS A 55 6.64 -6.31 -6.24
CA HIS A 55 7.24 -5.51 -5.17
C HIS A 55 6.20 -5.07 -4.13
N PRO A 56 6.55 -5.06 -2.84
CA PRO A 56 5.64 -4.57 -1.81
C PRO A 56 5.60 -3.04 -1.85
N TYR A 57 4.42 -2.47 -1.97
CA TYR A 57 4.16 -1.03 -1.90
C TYR A 57 3.40 -0.68 -0.63
N HIS A 58 3.72 0.44 0.00
CA HIS A 58 2.93 0.95 1.11
C HIS A 58 1.56 1.41 0.64
N VAL A 59 0.51 0.99 1.33
CA VAL A 59 -0.84 1.47 1.06
C VAL A 59 -1.02 2.85 1.66
N GLN A 60 -1.21 3.84 0.79
CA GLN A 60 -1.60 5.18 1.20
C GLN A 60 -3.12 5.28 1.22
N LYS A 61 -3.70 5.45 2.41
CA LYS A 61 -5.12 5.83 2.52
C LYS A 61 -5.28 7.27 2.05
N VAL A 62 -6.02 7.45 0.96
CA VAL A 62 -6.43 8.76 0.44
C VAL A 62 -7.93 8.93 0.64
N GLN A 63 -8.40 10.18 0.64
CA GLN A 63 -9.83 10.46 0.74
C GLN A 63 -10.57 9.85 -0.44
N ALA A 64 -11.66 9.12 -0.15
CA ALA A 64 -12.55 8.57 -1.17
C ALA A 64 -13.44 9.69 -1.72
N LEU A 65 -13.05 10.29 -2.84
CA LEU A 65 -13.82 11.36 -3.48
C LEU A 65 -15.01 10.80 -4.23
N ILE A 66 -16.18 11.38 -4.01
CA ILE A 66 -17.39 11.09 -4.77
C ILE A 66 -17.60 12.13 -5.88
N PRO A 67 -18.38 11.82 -6.94
CA PRO A 67 -18.66 12.76 -8.03
C PRO A 67 -19.10 14.16 -7.60
N ALA A 68 -19.82 14.27 -6.47
CA ALA A 68 -20.26 15.55 -5.92
C ALA A 68 -19.12 16.40 -5.34
N ASP A 69 -17.98 15.81 -4.97
CA ASP A 69 -16.86 16.53 -4.34
C ASP A 69 -16.01 17.30 -5.35
N TYR A 70 -15.99 16.89 -6.63
CA TYR A 70 -15.02 17.41 -7.60
C TYR A 70 -15.25 18.91 -7.88
N ALA A 71 -16.49 19.34 -8.10
CA ALA A 71 -16.77 20.75 -8.40
C ALA A 71 -16.43 21.68 -7.21
N PRO A 72 -16.93 21.44 -5.98
CA PRO A 72 -16.57 22.27 -4.82
C PRO A 72 -15.06 22.33 -4.55
N ARG A 73 -14.35 21.21 -4.77
CA ARG A 73 -12.88 21.14 -4.58
C ARG A 73 -12.08 21.98 -5.55
N VAL A 74 -12.63 22.32 -6.72
CA VAL A 74 -12.01 23.24 -7.68
C VAL A 74 -12.48 24.67 -7.46
N GLU A 75 -13.76 24.85 -7.11
CA GLU A 75 -14.36 26.16 -6.91
C GLU A 75 -13.79 26.87 -5.68
N PHE A 76 -13.60 26.16 -4.57
CA PHE A 76 -13.07 26.77 -3.34
C PHE A 76 -11.67 27.38 -3.54
N PRO A 77 -10.65 26.67 -4.06
CA PRO A 77 -9.35 27.28 -4.31
C PRO A 77 -9.42 28.44 -5.30
N ARG A 78 -10.26 28.35 -6.35
CA ARG A 78 -10.44 29.44 -7.31
C ARG A 78 -11.00 30.69 -6.64
N TRP A 79 -12.04 30.54 -5.83
CA TRP A 79 -12.61 31.63 -5.05
C TRP A 79 -11.58 32.21 -4.07
N PHE A 80 -10.84 31.35 -3.36
CA PHE A 80 -9.83 31.77 -2.40
C PHE A 80 -8.71 32.59 -3.06
N LEU A 81 -8.27 32.18 -4.25
CA LEU A 81 -7.29 32.93 -5.05
C LEU A 81 -7.82 34.30 -5.49
N GLN A 82 -9.12 34.40 -5.82
CA GLN A 82 -9.73 35.70 -6.12
C GLN A 82 -9.77 36.61 -4.90
N GLN A 83 -10.03 36.08 -3.71
CA GLN A 83 -9.96 36.87 -2.47
C GLN A 83 -8.54 37.38 -2.21
N LEU A 84 -7.52 36.54 -2.41
CA LEU A 84 -6.11 36.96 -2.28
C LEU A 84 -5.70 38.03 -3.30
N ALA A 85 -6.25 37.97 -4.52
CA ALA A 85 -5.98 38.99 -5.55
C ALA A 85 -6.64 40.35 -5.20
N ALA A 86 -7.81 40.33 -4.58
CA ALA A 86 -8.50 41.54 -4.14
C ALA A 86 -7.89 42.12 -2.85
N GLN A 87 -7.48 41.25 -1.93
CA GLN A 87 -6.92 41.60 -0.64
C GLN A 87 -5.72 40.67 -0.33
N PRO A 88 -4.47 41.14 -0.51
CA PRO A 88 -3.28 40.31 -0.33
C PRO A 88 -3.11 39.69 1.06
N ASP A 89 -3.67 40.30 2.10
CA ASP A 89 -3.64 39.84 3.50
C ASP A 89 -4.89 39.03 3.90
N PHE A 90 -5.75 38.65 2.95
CA PHE A 90 -6.97 37.89 3.22
C PHE A 90 -6.71 36.60 4.01
N SER A 91 -5.65 35.86 3.68
CA SER A 91 -5.30 34.61 4.38
C SER A 91 -5.01 34.80 5.86
N ALA A 92 -4.51 35.97 6.29
CA ALA A 92 -4.25 36.27 7.69
C ALA A 92 -5.53 36.44 8.52
N HIS A 93 -6.67 36.62 7.86
CA HIS A 93 -7.99 36.80 8.47
C HIS A 93 -8.83 35.51 8.48
N VAL A 94 -8.32 34.41 7.93
CA VAL A 94 -9.02 33.12 7.85
C VAL A 94 -8.51 32.17 8.93
N LEU A 95 -9.43 31.67 9.75
CA LEU A 95 -9.15 30.61 10.72
C LEU A 95 -9.86 29.33 10.27
N PHE A 96 -9.09 28.27 10.02
CA PHE A 96 -9.63 26.93 9.81
C PHE A 96 -9.65 26.18 11.14
N THR A 97 -10.81 25.62 11.49
CA THR A 97 -10.98 24.74 12.63
C THR A 97 -11.39 23.37 12.14
N ASP A 98 -10.87 22.33 12.77
CA ASP A 98 -11.24 20.94 12.51
C ASP A 98 -11.56 20.24 13.83
N GLU A 99 -12.39 19.21 13.77
CA GLU A 99 -12.73 18.37 14.90
C GLU A 99 -12.01 17.03 14.77
N SER A 100 -11.21 16.68 15.78
CA SER A 100 -10.51 15.40 15.81
C SER A 100 -11.22 14.44 16.77
N THR A 101 -11.69 13.32 16.23
CA THR A 101 -12.32 12.25 17.02
C THR A 101 -11.26 11.24 17.49
N PHE A 102 -11.14 11.04 18.79
CA PHE A 102 -10.30 10.01 19.40
C PHE A 102 -11.20 8.88 19.92
N THR A 103 -11.02 7.65 19.42
CA THR A 103 -11.78 6.49 19.87
C THR A 103 -10.88 5.47 20.57
N ARG A 104 -11.45 4.58 21.39
CA ARG A 104 -10.69 3.58 22.17
C ARG A 104 -10.24 2.38 21.33
N GLU A 105 -10.75 2.24 20.11
CA GLU A 105 -10.52 1.11 19.21
C GLU A 105 -9.15 1.14 18.52
N GLY A 106 -8.34 2.18 18.77
CA GLY A 106 -6.96 2.27 18.32
C GLY A 106 -6.79 2.79 16.90
N ILE A 107 -5.61 3.34 16.62
CA ILE A 107 -5.22 3.83 15.30
C ILE A 107 -4.78 2.63 14.46
N SER A 108 -5.44 2.38 13.32
CA SER A 108 -4.96 1.36 12.37
C SER A 108 -3.56 1.73 11.90
N ASN A 109 -2.55 0.91 12.21
CA ASN A 109 -1.17 1.17 11.78
C ASN A 109 -1.01 0.87 10.28
N THR A 110 -1.31 1.86 9.45
CA THR A 110 -1.18 1.79 7.98
C THR A 110 0.27 1.71 7.51
N HIS A 111 1.26 2.03 8.36
CA HIS A 111 2.67 1.99 7.97
C HIS A 111 3.16 0.56 7.69
N ASN A 112 2.56 -0.45 8.32
CA ASN A 112 2.91 -1.84 8.11
C ASN A 112 2.07 -2.52 7.01
N LEU A 113 1.14 -1.79 6.38
CA LEU A 113 0.30 -2.31 5.33
C LEU A 113 1.04 -2.20 3.98
N HIS A 114 1.51 -3.34 3.50
CA HIS A 114 2.13 -3.48 2.18
C HIS A 114 1.24 -4.32 1.27
N VAL A 115 1.18 -3.95 -0.01
CA VAL A 115 0.49 -4.71 -1.06
C VAL A 115 1.45 -4.99 -2.20
N PHE A 116 1.48 -6.23 -2.68
CA PHE A 116 2.29 -6.63 -3.84
C PHE A 116 1.55 -6.31 -5.15
N PHE A 117 2.24 -5.60 -6.05
CA PHE A 117 1.82 -5.33 -7.43
C PHE A 117 2.98 -5.62 -8.39
#